data_AF-A0A2M7PFU9-F1
#
_entry.id   AF-A0A2M7PFU9-F1
#
_cell.length_a   1.000
_cell.length_b   1.000
_cell.length_c   1.000
_cell.angle_alpha   90.00
_cell.angle_beta   90.00
_cell.angle_gamma   90.00
#
_symmetry.space_group_name_H-M   'P 1'
#
loop_
_entity.id
_entity.type
_entity.pdbx_description
1 polymer ?
#
loop_
_entity_poly.entity_id
_entity_poly.type
_entity_poly.pdbx_seq_one_letter_code
_entity_poly.pdbx_strand_id
1 'polypeptide(L)' 'DQDEKAIDQRHSIYYDTGKGTMAGSNYFKQLSKKAGGLPKVLEIDGRPGVKEVAADLTAKLKG' A
#
# COMPACT_ATOMS: atom_id res chain seq x y z
N ASP A 1 -14.54 19.96 14.99
CA ASP A 1 -13.82 18.85 15.62
C ASP A 1 -13.40 17.85 14.58
N GLN A 2 -12.08 17.70 14.43
CA GLN A 2 -11.53 16.50 13.82
C GLN A 2 -11.97 15.37 14.74
N ASP A 3 -12.82 14.47 14.27
CA ASP A 3 -13.23 13.31 15.04
C ASP A 3 -12.05 12.33 15.04
N GLU A 4 -11.00 12.67 15.81
CA GLU A 4 -9.73 11.96 15.90
C GLU A 4 -9.96 10.48 16.20
N LYS A 5 -11.03 10.16 16.93
CA LYS A 5 -11.50 8.79 17.19
C LYS A 5 -11.88 8.03 15.93
N ALA A 6 -12.55 8.68 14.97
CA ALA A 6 -12.92 8.05 13.70
C ALA A 6 -11.70 7.86 12.78
N ILE A 7 -10.73 8.78 12.83
CA ILE A 7 -9.45 8.66 12.13
C ILE A 7 -8.62 7.52 12.74
N ASP A 8 -8.52 7.45 14.06
CA ASP A 8 -7.81 6.40 14.80
C ASP A 8 -8.41 5.02 14.54
N GLN A 9 -9.74 4.90 14.51
CA GLN A 9 -10.41 3.65 14.17
C GLN A 9 -10.04 3.18 12.75
N ARG A 10 -10.01 4.09 11.77
CA ARG A 10 -9.60 3.77 10.40
C ARG A 10 -8.13 3.36 10.33
N HIS A 11 -7.25 4.09 11.01
CA HIS A 11 -5.82 3.77 11.03
C HIS A 11 -5.53 2.43 11.73
N SER A 12 -6.23 2.12 12.82
CA SER A 12 -6.11 0.83 13.50
C SER A 12 -6.42 -0.33 12.55
N ILE A 13 -7.51 -0.24 11.77
CA ILE A 13 -7.88 -1.25 10.77
C ILE A 13 -6.89 -1.28 9.60
N TYR A 14 -6.40 -0.12 9.16
CA TYR A 14 -5.49 -0.03 8.02
C TYR A 14 -4.14 -0.67 8.35
N TYR A 15 -3.57 -0.36 9.51
CA TYR A 15 -2.23 -0.80 9.92
C TYR A 15 -2.18 -2.16 10.63
N ASP A 16 -3.32 -2.79 10.95
CA ASP A 16 -3.34 -4.17 11.47
C ASP A 16 -2.74 -5.14 10.44
N THR A 17 -1.59 -5.73 10.80
CA THR A 17 -0.82 -6.67 9.96
C THR A 17 -1.27 -8.12 10.07
N GLY A 18 -2.21 -8.44 10.96
CA GLY A 18 -2.76 -9.79 11.14
C GLY A 18 -4.07 -10.02 10.39
N LYS A 19 -5.01 -9.07 10.46
CA LYS A 19 -6.33 -9.18 9.80
C LYS A 19 -6.82 -7.88 9.15
N GLY A 20 -6.01 -6.82 9.21
CA GLY A 20 -6.34 -5.51 8.64
C GLY A 20 -5.99 -5.37 7.15
N THR A 21 -6.03 -4.12 6.68
CA THR A 21 -5.75 -3.80 5.28
C THR A 21 -4.30 -4.11 4.91
N MET A 22 -3.36 -3.83 5.82
CA MET A 22 -1.94 -4.17 5.64
C MET A 22 -1.73 -5.69 5.53
N ALA A 23 -2.48 -6.50 6.28
CA ALA A 23 -2.44 -7.96 6.16
C ALA A 23 -2.83 -8.42 4.75
N GLY A 24 -3.91 -7.86 4.19
CA GLY A 24 -4.34 -8.13 2.81
C GLY A 24 -3.31 -7.71 1.76
N SER A 25 -2.73 -6.52 1.89
CA SER A 25 -1.64 -6.06 1.00
C SER A 25 -0.43 -7.00 1.05
N ASN A 26 -0.02 -7.41 2.25
CA ASN A 26 1.08 -8.35 2.45
C ASN A 26 0.77 -9.75 1.88
N TYR A 27 -0.48 -10.20 1.94
CA TYR A 27 -0.91 -11.45 1.31
C TYR A 27 -0.66 -11.43 -0.20
N PHE A 28 -1.10 -10.39 -0.92
CA PHE A 28 -0.86 -10.28 -2.36
C PHE A 28 0.62 -10.12 -2.71
N LYS A 29 1.39 -9.37 -1.91
CA LYS A 29 2.86 -9.30 -2.06
C LYS A 29 3.50 -10.69 -1.97
N GLN A 30 3.11 -11.49 -1.00
CA GLN A 30 3.63 -12.85 -0.84
C GLN A 30 3.19 -13.76 -1.99
N LEU A 31 1.93 -13.67 -2.44
CA LEU A 31 1.42 -14.44 -3.56
C LEU A 31 2.20 -14.13 -4.85
N SER A 32 2.39 -12.83 -5.13
CA SER A 32 3.23 -12.36 -6.24
C SER A 32 4.64 -12.94 -6.17
N LYS A 33 5.32 -12.83 -5.02
CA LYS A 33 6.66 -13.41 -4.81
C LYS A 33 6.70 -14.92 -5.07
N LYS A 34 5.70 -15.66 -4.58
CA LYS A 34 5.58 -17.13 -4.80
C LYS A 34 5.35 -17.49 -6.26
N ALA A 35 4.66 -16.63 -7.01
CA ALA A 35 4.38 -16.79 -8.43
C ALA A 35 5.43 -16.12 -9.34
N GLY A 36 6.67 -15.96 -8.87
CA GLY A 36 7.77 -15.41 -9.67
C GLY A 36 7.66 -13.91 -9.96
N GLY A 37 6.92 -13.17 -9.13
CA GLY A 37 6.69 -11.73 -9.29
C GLY A 37 5.46 -11.37 -10.13
N LEU A 38 4.57 -12.34 -10.40
CA LEU A 38 3.37 -12.15 -11.22
C LEU A 38 2.09 -12.49 -10.41
N PRO A 39 1.11 -11.57 -10.31
CA PRO A 39 1.10 -10.21 -10.84
C PRO A 39 2.13 -9.31 -10.15
N LYS A 40 2.63 -8.30 -10.86
CA LYS A 40 3.60 -7.33 -10.31
C LYS A 40 2.93 -6.52 -9.20
N VAL A 41 3.49 -6.54 -8.00
CA VAL A 41 3.06 -5.69 -6.88
C VAL A 41 4.08 -4.58 -6.70
N LEU A 42 3.62 -3.33 -6.81
CA LEU A 42 4.47 -2.14 -6.72
C LEU A 42 4.30 -1.44 -5.38
N GLU A 43 5.41 -1.14 -4.73
CA GLU A 43 5.45 -0.27 -3.55
C GLU A 43 5.82 1.15 -3.98
N ILE A 44 5.04 2.13 -3.56
CA ILE A 44 5.23 3.56 -3.87
C ILE A 44 5.43 4.32 -2.56
N ASP A 45 6.43 5.19 -2.50
CA ASP A 45 6.61 6.10 -1.38
C ASP A 45 5.67 7.29 -1.55
N GLY A 46 4.72 7.44 -0.62
CA GLY A 46 3.73 8.52 -0.65
C GLY A 46 4.15 9.80 0.06
N ARG A 47 5.36 9.87 0.64
CA ARG A 47 5.86 11.07 1.33
C ARG A 47 6.14 12.28 0.42
N PRO A 48 6.65 12.12 -0.82
CA PRO A 48 6.89 13.23 -1.74
C PRO A 48 5.62 13.94 -2.24
N GLY A 49 5.79 15.00 -3.02
CA GLY A 49 4.67 15.70 -3.64
C GLY A 49 3.92 14.83 -4.65
N VAL A 50 2.62 15.08 -4.83
CA VAL A 50 1.73 14.26 -5.69
C VAL A 50 2.28 14.05 -7.11
N LYS A 51 2.94 15.06 -7.69
CA LYS A 51 3.57 14.95 -9.02
C LYS A 51 4.74 13.96 -9.05
N GLU A 52 5.56 13.95 -8.00
CA GLU A 52 6.72 13.05 -7.87
C GLU A 52 6.25 11.61 -7.64
N VAL A 53 5.25 11.42 -6.77
CA VAL A 53 4.61 10.11 -6.52
C VAL A 53 4.00 9.54 -7.80
N ALA A 54 3.29 10.36 -8.58
CA ALA A 54 2.72 9.95 -9.86
C ALA A 54 3.79 9.59 -10.91
N ALA A 55 4.90 10.32 -10.94
CA ALA A 55 6.02 10.02 -11.81
C ALA A 55 6.70 8.69 -11.44
N ASP A 56 6.94 8.43 -10.15
CA ASP A 56 7.50 7.16 -9.64
C ASP A 56 6.61 5.96 -10.01
N LEU A 57 5.30 6.08 -9.77
CA LEU A 57 4.33 5.04 -10.15
C LEU A 57 4.37 4.76 -11.66
N THR A 58 4.35 5.81 -12.48
CA THR A 58 4.38 5.66 -13.95
C THR A 58 5.67 5.01 -14.43
N ALA A 59 6.82 5.37 -13.83
CA ALA A 59 8.11 4.76 -14.16
C ALA A 59 8.12 3.25 -13.82
N LYS A 60 7.60 2.86 -12.66
CA LYS A 60 7.54 1.47 -12.20
C LYS A 60 6.60 0.57 -13.01
N LEU A 61 5.58 1.15 -13.65
CA LEU A 61 4.62 0.44 -14.50
C LEU A 61 5.12 0.19 -15.93
N LYS A 62 6.06 1.00 -16.43
CA LYS A 62 6.56 0.92 -17.81
C LYS A 62 7.66 -0.14 -18.02
N GLY A 63 8.26 -0.65 -16.95
CA GLY A 63 9.28 -1.71 -16.98
C GLY A 63 8.73 -3.06 -16.58
#